data_AF-A0AAD3WWD8-F1
#
_entry.id   AF-A0AAD3WWD8-F1
#
_cell.length_a   1.000
_cell.length_b   1.000
_cell.length_c   1.000
_cell.angle_alpha   90.00
_cell.angle_beta   90.00
_cell.angle_gamma   90.00
#
_symmetry.space_group_name_H-M   'P 1'
#
loop_
_entity.id
_entity.type
_entity.pdbx_description
1 polymer ?
#
loop_
_entity_poly.entity_id
_entity_poly.type
_entity_poly.pdbx_seq_one_letter_code
_entity_poly.pdbx_strand_id
1 'polypeptide(L)'
;MAITIRDIESHYYMIEELKSLTNTNVTTKALIKGGYLAVDIGKQLAEETERRKAVEEELEQLKQLLDAHIKAQAALFNYIKKEKP
;
A
#
# COMPACT_ATOMS: atom_id res chain seq x y z
N MET A 1 -29.64 -32.98 5.18
CA MET A 1 -29.61 -31.50 5.20
C MET A 1 -28.78 -31.05 4.01
N ALA A 2 -29.42 -30.68 2.90
CA ALA A 2 -28.71 -30.18 1.73
C ALA A 2 -28.49 -28.67 1.94
N ILE A 3 -27.28 -28.26 2.30
CA ILE A 3 -26.87 -26.86 2.19
C ILE A 3 -26.78 -26.61 0.68
N THR A 4 -27.81 -25.99 0.09
CA THR A 4 -27.74 -25.51 -1.28
C THR A 4 -26.78 -24.33 -1.26
N ILE A 5 -25.50 -24.59 -1.54
CA ILE A 5 -24.48 -23.56 -1.70
C ILE A 5 -24.90 -22.77 -2.94
N ARG A 6 -25.49 -21.59 -2.77
CA ARG A 6 -25.92 -20.70 -3.85
C ARG A 6 -24.71 -19.99 -4.47
N ASP A 7 -23.70 -20.74 -4.94
CA ASP A 7 -22.58 -20.20 -5.72
C ASP A 7 -21.56 -21.28 -6.15
N ILE A 8 -22.04 -22.50 -6.50
CA ILE A 8 -21.15 -23.63 -6.82
C ILE A 8 -20.18 -23.29 -7.96
N GLU A 9 -20.64 -22.56 -8.98
CA GLU A 9 -19.79 -22.11 -10.09
C GLU A 9 -18.72 -21.11 -9.63
N SER A 10 -19.10 -20.10 -8.85
CA SER A 10 -18.16 -19.10 -8.32
C SER A 10 -17.06 -19.74 -7.45
N HIS A 11 -17.44 -20.68 -6.57
CA HIS A 11 -16.46 -21.42 -5.77
C HIS A 11 -15.58 -22.33 -6.60
N TYR A 12 -16.11 -22.92 -7.68
CA TYR A 12 -15.33 -23.73 -8.61
C TYR A 12 -14.27 -22.88 -9.31
N TYR A 13 -14.64 -21.72 -9.88
CA TYR A 13 -13.68 -20.82 -10.53
C TYR A 13 -12.62 -20.29 -9.57
N MET A 14 -13.02 -19.89 -8.35
CA MET A 14 -12.07 -19.45 -7.31
C MET A 14 -11.06 -20.55 -6.96
N ILE A 15 -11.50 -21.80 -6.84
CA ILE A 15 -10.59 -22.92 -6.53
C ILE A 15 -9.65 -23.21 -7.70
N GLU A 16 -10.12 -23.14 -8.95
CA GLU A 16 -9.26 -23.35 -10.12
C GLU A 16 -8.23 -22.23 -10.28
N GLU A 17 -8.61 -20.97 -10.02
CA GLU A 17 -7.66 -19.86 -9.95
C GLU A 17 -6.62 -20.08 -8.84
N LEU A 18 -7.04 -20.51 -7.65
CA LEU A 18 -6.14 -20.78 -6.54
C LEU A 18 -5.17 -21.93 -6.85
N LYS A 19 -5.64 -22.97 -7.56
CA LYS A 19 -4.80 -24.07 -8.05
C LYS A 19 -3.75 -23.58 -9.03
N SER A 20 -4.13 -22.70 -9.96
CA SER A 20 -3.22 -22.06 -10.89
C SER A 20 -2.17 -21.21 -10.16
N LEU A 21 -2.59 -20.33 -9.25
CA LEU A 21 -1.72 -19.47 -8.45
C LEU A 21 -0.73 -20.25 -7.57
N THR A 22 -1.17 -21.37 -7.00
CA THR A 22 -0.33 -22.20 -6.12
C THR A 22 0.46 -23.28 -6.86
N ASN A 23 0.27 -23.38 -8.18
CA ASN A 23 0.80 -24.42 -9.06
C ASN A 23 0.54 -25.83 -8.52
N THR A 24 -0.71 -26.11 -8.10
CA THR A 24 -1.11 -27.42 -7.60
C THR A 24 -2.47 -27.83 -8.13
N ASN A 25 -2.60 -29.08 -8.58
CA ASN A 25 -3.86 -29.61 -9.11
C ASN A 25 -4.81 -30.13 -8.01
N VAL A 26 -4.33 -30.21 -6.76
CA VAL A 26 -5.07 -30.75 -5.61
C VAL A 26 -5.67 -29.62 -4.80
N THR A 27 -7.00 -29.55 -4.73
CA THR A 27 -7.75 -28.50 -4.05
C THR A 27 -7.27 -28.25 -2.61
N THR A 28 -7.09 -29.30 -1.80
CA THR A 28 -6.64 -29.16 -0.41
C THR A 28 -5.24 -28.57 -0.31
N LYS A 29 -4.33 -28.95 -1.23
CA LYS A 29 -2.96 -28.44 -1.27
C LYS A 29 -2.94 -26.96 -1.71
N ALA A 30 -3.79 -26.60 -2.67
CA ALA A 30 -3.99 -25.23 -3.12
C ALA A 30 -4.53 -24.35 -1.99
N LEU A 31 -5.53 -24.82 -1.24
CA LEU A 31 -6.10 -24.08 -0.11
C LEU A 31 -5.07 -23.85 1.01
N ILE A 32 -4.30 -24.86 1.39
CA ILE A 32 -3.27 -24.73 2.43
C ILE A 32 -2.19 -23.74 1.99
N LYS A 33 -1.66 -23.89 0.77
CA LYS A 33 -0.66 -22.97 0.22
C LYS A 33 -1.20 -21.56 0.07
N GLY A 34 -2.43 -21.42 -0.40
CA GLY A 34 -3.13 -20.14 -0.54
C GLY A 34 -3.30 -19.46 0.82
N GLY A 35 -3.62 -20.22 1.87
CA GLY A 35 -3.70 -19.72 3.24
C GLY A 35 -2.37 -19.15 3.73
N TYR A 36 -1.26 -19.87 3.54
CA TYR A 36 0.06 -19.35 3.90
C TYR A 36 0.44 -18.10 3.09
N LEU A 37 0.20 -18.13 1.78
CA LEU A 37 0.45 -16.98 0.90
C LEU A 37 -0.35 -15.74 1.33
N ALA A 38 -1.62 -15.92 1.71
CA ALA A 38 -2.46 -14.82 2.17
C ALA A 38 -1.94 -14.19 3.47
N VAL A 39 -1.45 -15.02 4.40
CA VAL A 39 -0.84 -14.53 5.66
C VAL A 39 0.45 -13.77 5.36
N ASP A 40 1.30 -14.29 4.49
CA ASP A 40 2.58 -13.65 4.16
C ASP A 40 2.39 -12.32 3.41
N ILE A 41 1.48 -12.29 2.42
CA ILE A 41 1.10 -11.06 1.72
C ILE A 41 0.49 -10.05 2.70
N GLY A 42 -0.35 -10.50 3.63
CA GLY A 42 -0.92 -9.63 4.66
C GLY A 42 0.14 -8.97 5.54
N LYS A 43 1.18 -9.70 5.93
CA LYS A 43 2.31 -9.16 6.69
C LYS A 43 3.11 -8.14 5.86
N GLN A 44 3.46 -8.49 4.62
CA GLN A 44 4.20 -7.59 3.72
C GLN A 44 3.42 -6.30 3.46
N LEU A 45 2.10 -6.38 3.28
CA LEU A 45 1.25 -5.23 3.07
C LEU A 45 1.20 -4.33 4.32
N ALA A 46 1.14 -4.91 5.51
CA ALA A 46 1.16 -4.16 6.76
C ALA A 46 2.49 -3.39 6.91
N GLU A 47 3.62 -4.07 6.72
CA GLU A 47 4.95 -3.46 6.77
C GLU A 47 5.11 -2.34 5.74
N GLU A 48 4.68 -2.57 4.50
CA GLU A 48 4.76 -1.57 3.43
C GLU A 48 3.84 -0.37 3.71
N THR A 49 2.68 -0.59 4.32
CA THR A 49 1.77 0.49 4.72
C THR A 49 2.40 1.35 5.80
N GLU A 50 3.07 0.76 6.79
CA GLU A 50 3.79 1.52 7.82
C GLU A 50 4.97 2.31 7.23
N ARG A 51 5.75 1.69 6.34
CA ARG A 51 6.84 2.39 5.63
C ARG A 51 6.32 3.57 4.81
N ARG A 52 5.23 3.39 4.07
CA ARG A 52 4.62 4.47 3.28
C ARG A 52 4.18 5.62 4.16
N LYS A 53 3.53 5.35 5.29
CA LYS A 53 3.14 6.41 6.24
C LYS A 53 4.35 7.20 6.75
N ALA A 54 5.42 6.51 7.15
CA ALA A 54 6.64 7.17 7.62
C ALA A 54 7.25 8.08 6.52
N VAL A 55 7.34 7.58 5.28
CA VAL A 55 7.87 8.35 4.16
C VAL A 55 6.96 9.53 3.80
N GLU A 56 5.64 9.37 3.85
CA GLU A 56 4.68 10.45 3.62
C GLU A 56 4.80 11.55 4.68
N GLU A 57 4.98 11.18 5.95
CA GLU A 57 5.21 12.12 7.05
C GLU A 57 6.53 12.89 6.86
N GLU A 58 7.62 12.20 6.51
CA GLU A 58 8.92 12.85 6.22
C GLU A 58 8.81 13.81 5.03
N LEU A 59 8.11 13.41 3.97
CA LEU A 59 7.90 14.24 2.80
C LEU A 59 7.13 15.52 3.14
N GLU A 60 6.10 15.40 3.97
CA GLU A 60 5.30 16.55 4.41
C GLU A 60 6.14 17.53 5.25
N GLN A 61 6.97 17.02 6.17
CA GLN A 61 7.91 17.84 6.93
C GLN A 61 8.91 18.57 6.03
N LEU A 62 9.47 17.88 5.04
CA LEU A 62 10.41 18.48 4.09
C LEU A 62 9.76 19.57 3.25
N LYS A 63 8.52 19.38 2.80
CA LYS A 63 7.76 20.41 2.08
C LYS A 63 7.55 21.65 2.93
N GLN A 64 7.17 21.47 4.20
CA GLN A 64 6.97 22.59 5.12
C GLN A 64 8.26 23.38 5.37
N LEU A 65 9.39 22.68 5.54
CA LEU A 65 10.70 23.30 5.69
C LEU A 65 11.11 24.08 4.44
N LEU A 66 10.89 23.50 3.25
CA LEU A 66 11.18 24.16 1.98
C LEU A 66 10.33 25.42 1.79
N ASP A 67 9.03 25.34 2.08
CA ASP A 67 8.12 26.48 2.00
C ASP A 67 8.54 27.60 2.96
N ALA A 68 8.93 27.25 4.19
CA ALA A 68 9.45 28.21 5.16
C ALA A 68 10.74 28.87 4.65
N HIS A 69 11.66 28.09 4.08
CA HIS A 69 12.90 28.60 3.51
C HIS A 69 12.64 29.56 2.34
N ILE A 70 11.77 29.19 1.40
CA ILE A 70 11.39 30.04 0.25
C ILE A 70 10.77 31.35 0.74
N LYS A 71 9.87 31.29 1.73
CA LYS A 71 9.25 32.49 2.32
C LYS A 71 10.28 33.40 2.99
N ALA A 72 11.22 32.83 3.76
CA ALA A 72 12.28 33.59 4.41
C ALA A 72 13.20 34.27 3.37
N GLN A 73 13.56 33.54 2.31
CA GLN A 73 14.38 34.08 1.23
C GLN A 73 13.66 35.21 0.47
N ALA A 74 12.36 35.05 0.17
CA ALA A 74 11.56 36.09 -0.46
C ALA A 74 11.43 37.35 0.43
N ALA A 75 11.24 37.16 1.74
CA ALA A 75 11.21 38.26 2.70
C ALA A 75 12.54 39.03 2.73
N LEU A 76 13.67 38.32 2.73
CA LEU A 76 14.99 38.92 2.69
C LEU A 76 15.21 39.72 1.39
N PHE A 77 14.86 39.15 0.23
CA PHE A 77 14.96 39.86 -1.05
C PHE A 77 14.11 41.12 -1.09
N ASN A 78 12.88 41.05 -0.55
CA ASN A 78 11.99 42.21 -0.47
C ASN A 78 12.53 43.30 0.47
N TYR A 79 13.16 42.91 1.59
CA TYR A 79 13.84 43.83 2.50
C TYR A 79 14.98 44.56 1.80
N ILE A 80 15.90 43.82 1.16
CA ILE A 80 17.04 44.38 0.43
C ILE A 80 16.58 45.30 -0.72
N LYS A 81 15.48 44.96 -1.40
CA LYS A 81 14.91 45.79 -2.47
C LYS A 81 14.29 47.08 -1.95
N LYS A 82 13.76 47.10 -0.73
CA LYS A 82 13.20 48.31 -0.07
C LYS A 82 14.27 49.26 0.47
N GLU A 83 15.47 48.77 0.78
CA GLU A 83 16.59 49.60 1.28
C GLU A 83 17.44 50.24 0.17
N LYS A 84 17.16 49.97 -1.11
CA LYS A 84 17.81 50.70 -2.20
C LYS A 84 17.23 52.13 -2.27
N PRO A 85 18.08 53.19 -2.21
CA PRO A 85 17.66 54.59 -2.25
C PRO A 85 17.03 54.97 -3.59
#